data_AF-A0A8S2FK47-F1
#
_entry.id   AF-A0A8S2FK47-F1
#
_cell.length_a   1.000
_cell.length_b   1.000
_cell.length_c   1.000
_cell.angle_alpha   90.00
_cell.angle_beta   90.00
_cell.angle_gamma   90.00
#
_symmetry.space_group_name_H-M   'P 1'
#
loop_
_entity.id
_entity.type
_entity.pdbx_description
1 polymer ?
#
loop_
_entity_poly.entity_id
_entity_poly.type
_entity_poly.pdbx_seq_one_letter_code
_entity_poly.pdbx_strand_id
1 'polypeptide(L)'
;MSASSPVQVRVLTLNENDHLSNVLYRLKRGWIVQIVLSSHIVSQKVKVFTNSPKGYSNPFQRNSFRELKWVYPSTIKYDDSNRYCSIECVKPGTFQYYFTTNGTSDEASSAGSGYFQVEPVLVYKDSDNVLAQDSILCQSVLSKSLGLFEEWESRLEVTKQTGYNMIHFTPIQKLYTVSNSSYAITDHHKLNPIFGDKSYDDLAKLVDKLAREWHIFSITDLVYNHAANDCELLKLHPEAAYNLQNSPHLKPACVLDSILMQFTRDCQAGLLEGRGIPANVKDYHLQIIRHYLLECDLPRYRLWEYYQCHVDELCEEFRQQLMKEHEQISDVQQCEVEENKLQLKLGTYKRLQAKVDLQMARQIYFYKHHSESSLNDVVDQACSSLRHRLVYLNQLQFDKVQKDLVRAVDNALAGCRYHFFSPDGPKYEQISVKTPFVGNYFAYPNGEFRHPNEIERLIDTDETFQQYTMAHNGWIVNDNPLRNFAEEGEDVYFRRELVQWSDIVKLRFGTCYEDSPALWDYMKEYTRLVATTFHGCRLDNCHSTPLVVAQ
;
A
#
# COMPACT_ATOMS: atom_id res chain seq x y z
N MET A 1 -45.78 -7.87 -10.44
CA MET A 1 -45.48 -9.14 -9.77
C MET A 1 -44.33 -9.74 -10.56
N SER A 2 -43.09 -9.42 -10.18
CA SER A 2 -41.90 -9.85 -10.92
C SER A 2 -41.85 -11.37 -10.95
N ALA A 3 -41.57 -11.97 -12.11
CA ALA A 3 -41.30 -13.39 -12.21
C ALA A 3 -40.15 -13.75 -11.26
N SER A 4 -40.47 -14.34 -10.10
CA SER A 4 -39.48 -14.80 -9.16
C SER A 4 -38.67 -15.88 -9.86
N SER A 5 -37.38 -15.63 -10.03
CA SER A 5 -36.46 -16.72 -10.38
C SER A 5 -36.71 -17.87 -9.42
N PRO A 6 -36.80 -19.12 -9.89
CA PRO A 6 -37.10 -20.25 -9.03
C PRO A 6 -36.09 -20.30 -7.89
N VAL A 7 -36.58 -20.44 -6.66
CA VAL A 7 -35.73 -20.61 -5.47
C VAL A 7 -34.84 -21.81 -5.73
N GLN A 8 -33.54 -21.55 -5.86
CA GLN A 8 -32.58 -22.60 -6.16
C GLN A 8 -31.78 -22.94 -4.92
N VAL A 9 -31.66 -24.24 -4.66
CA VAL A 9 -30.86 -24.77 -3.56
C VAL A 9 -29.50 -25.19 -4.11
N ARG A 10 -28.44 -24.71 -3.46
CA ARG A 10 -27.04 -25.07 -3.71
C ARG A 10 -26.53 -25.81 -2.49
N VAL A 11 -25.98 -27.00 -2.69
CA VAL A 11 -25.45 -27.81 -1.59
C VAL A 11 -23.96 -27.58 -1.48
N LEU A 12 -23.50 -27.27 -0.27
CA LEU A 12 -22.10 -27.14 0.10
C LEU A 12 -21.78 -28.24 1.12
N THR A 13 -20.91 -29.17 0.77
CA THR A 13 -20.47 -30.24 1.65
C THR A 13 -19.22 -29.82 2.41
N LEU A 14 -19.24 -29.92 3.73
CA LEU A 14 -18.10 -29.61 4.59
C LEU A 14 -17.18 -30.83 4.74
N ASN A 15 -15.89 -30.65 4.47
CA ASN A 15 -14.84 -31.61 4.81
C ASN A 15 -13.83 -30.97 5.76
N GLU A 16 -13.29 -31.77 6.67
CA GLU A 16 -12.28 -31.32 7.63
C GLU A 16 -11.02 -30.83 6.90
N ASN A 17 -10.47 -29.72 7.35
CA ASN A 17 -9.31 -29.00 6.79
C ASN A 17 -9.54 -28.36 5.40
N ASP A 18 -10.78 -28.26 4.93
CA ASP A 18 -11.10 -27.48 3.72
C ASP A 18 -11.11 -25.97 4.05
N HIS A 19 -10.00 -25.29 3.75
CA HIS A 19 -9.89 -23.83 3.81
C HIS A 19 -9.92 -23.23 2.39
N LEU A 20 -11.14 -23.00 1.91
CA LEU A 20 -11.44 -22.64 0.52
C LEU A 20 -11.33 -21.13 0.25
N SER A 21 -10.29 -20.48 0.78
CA SER A 21 -10.09 -19.02 0.66
C SER A 21 -9.85 -18.55 -0.78
N ASN A 22 -9.38 -19.45 -1.65
CA ASN A 22 -9.11 -19.21 -3.07
C ASN A 22 -10.22 -19.69 -4.01
N VAL A 23 -11.32 -20.25 -3.50
CA VAL A 23 -12.42 -20.75 -4.31
C VAL A 23 -13.56 -19.72 -4.33
N LEU A 24 -13.94 -19.28 -5.53
CA LEU A 24 -15.01 -18.31 -5.70
C LEU A 24 -16.34 -19.00 -5.97
N TYR A 25 -17.21 -19.04 -4.97
CA TYR A 25 -18.59 -19.48 -5.12
C TYR A 25 -19.51 -18.30 -5.42
N ARG A 26 -20.06 -18.22 -6.65
CA ARG A 26 -21.03 -17.19 -7.05
C ARG A 26 -22.46 -17.69 -6.93
N LEU A 27 -23.29 -16.91 -6.26
CA LEU A 27 -24.68 -17.21 -5.95
C LEU A 27 -25.57 -16.04 -6.34
N LYS A 28 -26.82 -16.31 -6.68
CA LYS A 28 -27.80 -15.26 -7.00
C LYS A 28 -28.64 -14.93 -5.79
N ARG A 29 -29.13 -13.68 -5.73
CA ARG A 29 -30.09 -13.24 -4.71
C ARG A 29 -31.33 -14.15 -4.72
N GLY A 30 -31.78 -14.55 -3.54
CA GLY A 30 -32.92 -15.47 -3.35
C GLY A 30 -32.58 -16.96 -3.46
N TRP A 31 -31.34 -17.33 -3.78
CA TRP A 31 -30.88 -18.71 -3.65
C TRP A 31 -30.65 -19.11 -2.19
N ILE A 32 -30.66 -20.41 -1.93
CA ILE A 32 -30.39 -21.00 -0.61
C ILE A 32 -29.13 -21.85 -0.71
N VAL A 33 -28.18 -21.62 0.20
CA VAL A 33 -27.05 -22.51 0.42
C VAL A 33 -27.42 -23.48 1.54
N GLN A 34 -27.51 -24.76 1.21
CA GLN A 34 -27.63 -25.84 2.19
C GLN A 34 -26.24 -26.39 2.50
N ILE A 35 -25.83 -26.24 3.75
CA ILE A 35 -24.56 -26.76 4.25
C ILE A 35 -24.82 -28.15 4.84
N VAL A 36 -24.15 -29.16 4.29
CA VAL A 36 -24.25 -30.56 4.72
C VAL A 36 -22.88 -31.07 5.17
N LEU A 37 -22.87 -32.13 5.97
CA LEU A 37 -21.64 -32.74 6.45
C LEU A 37 -21.19 -33.85 5.50
N SER A 38 -19.89 -33.96 5.27
CA SER A 38 -19.31 -35.16 4.66
C SER A 38 -19.40 -36.36 5.61
N SER A 39 -19.24 -37.57 5.06
CA SER A 39 -19.21 -38.81 5.84
C SER A 39 -18.09 -38.85 6.89
N HIS A 40 -17.05 -38.03 6.76
CA HIS A 40 -15.89 -38.01 7.66
C HIS A 40 -16.15 -37.22 8.95
N ILE A 41 -16.99 -36.18 8.89
CA ILE A 41 -17.27 -35.30 10.04
C ILE A 41 -18.70 -35.41 10.57
N VAL A 42 -19.54 -36.23 9.94
CA VAL A 42 -20.96 -36.36 10.31
C VAL A 42 -21.17 -36.79 11.77
N SER A 43 -20.27 -37.63 12.30
CA SER A 43 -20.29 -38.11 13.69
C SER A 43 -19.70 -37.12 14.70
N GLN A 44 -19.07 -36.05 14.24
CA GLN A 44 -18.40 -35.06 15.08
C GLN A 44 -19.41 -33.99 15.57
N LYS A 45 -19.03 -33.20 16.58
CA LYS A 45 -19.86 -32.12 17.14
C LYS A 45 -19.67 -30.85 16.32
N VAL A 46 -20.31 -30.78 15.15
CA VAL A 46 -20.12 -29.68 14.22
C VAL A 46 -20.99 -28.47 14.54
N LYS A 47 -20.36 -27.28 14.63
CA LYS A 47 -21.03 -25.98 14.63
C LYS A 47 -20.61 -25.16 13.42
N VAL A 48 -21.57 -24.50 12.77
CA VAL A 48 -21.34 -23.73 11.55
C VAL A 48 -21.69 -22.28 11.78
N PHE A 49 -20.84 -21.37 11.32
CA PHE A 49 -20.95 -19.94 11.52
C PHE A 49 -20.88 -19.21 10.18
N THR A 50 -21.59 -18.09 10.05
CA THR A 50 -21.51 -17.21 8.88
C THR A 50 -21.69 -15.74 9.26
N ASN A 51 -21.05 -14.83 8.53
CA ASN A 51 -21.30 -13.40 8.62
C ASN A 51 -22.40 -12.91 7.65
N SER A 52 -23.02 -13.83 6.89
CA SER A 52 -24.14 -13.49 6.01
C SER A 52 -25.34 -12.99 6.81
N PRO A 53 -25.88 -11.79 6.48
CA PRO A 53 -27.04 -11.23 7.17
C PRO A 53 -28.23 -12.19 7.16
N LYS A 54 -29.01 -12.19 8.26
CA LYS A 54 -30.21 -13.04 8.37
C LYS A 54 -31.36 -12.52 7.51
N GLY A 55 -31.42 -11.22 7.27
CA GLY A 55 -32.46 -10.58 6.47
C GLY A 55 -31.98 -9.25 5.91
N TYR A 56 -32.81 -8.65 5.05
CA TYR A 56 -32.45 -7.41 4.37
C TYR A 56 -32.32 -6.19 5.30
N SER A 57 -33.01 -6.18 6.45
CA SER A 57 -32.89 -5.10 7.43
C SER A 57 -31.64 -5.21 8.32
N ASN A 58 -31.00 -6.37 8.40
CA ASN A 58 -29.82 -6.55 9.24
C ASN A 58 -28.59 -5.91 8.58
N PRO A 59 -27.86 -5.01 9.27
CA PRO A 59 -26.61 -4.48 8.74
C PRO A 59 -25.58 -5.60 8.62
N PHE A 60 -24.73 -5.51 7.60
CA PHE A 60 -23.59 -6.41 7.46
C PHE A 60 -22.41 -5.90 8.30
N GLN A 61 -21.71 -6.81 8.97
CA GLN A 61 -20.48 -6.54 9.69
C GLN A 61 -19.49 -7.66 9.38
N ARG A 62 -18.33 -7.32 8.78
CA ARG A 62 -17.34 -8.28 8.25
C ARG A 62 -16.94 -9.35 9.28
N ASN A 63 -16.67 -8.92 10.51
CA ASN A 63 -16.11 -9.77 11.56
C ASN A 63 -17.17 -10.30 12.55
N SER A 64 -18.47 -10.13 12.25
CA SER A 64 -19.56 -10.60 13.11
C SER A 64 -20.17 -11.86 12.54
N PHE A 65 -20.00 -12.99 13.23
CA PHE A 65 -20.51 -14.28 12.80
C PHE A 65 -21.69 -14.74 13.67
N ARG A 66 -22.67 -15.38 13.03
CA ARG A 66 -23.79 -16.03 13.71
C ARG A 66 -23.74 -17.54 13.51
N GLU A 67 -24.03 -18.29 14.57
CA GLU A 67 -24.21 -19.74 14.52
C GLU A 67 -25.48 -20.09 13.71
N LEU A 68 -25.35 -21.05 12.80
CA LEU A 68 -26.46 -21.60 12.05
C LEU A 68 -27.13 -22.74 12.82
N LYS A 69 -28.45 -22.84 12.69
CA LYS A 69 -29.22 -23.90 13.34
C LYS A 69 -29.34 -25.10 12.40
N TRP A 70 -29.04 -26.28 12.93
CA TRP A 70 -29.27 -27.55 12.25
C TRP A 70 -30.77 -27.82 12.09
N VAL A 71 -31.15 -28.18 10.87
CA VAL A 71 -32.48 -28.72 10.53
C VAL A 71 -32.35 -30.23 10.40
N TYR A 72 -33.28 -30.98 10.97
CA TYR A 72 -33.32 -32.45 10.96
C TYR A 72 -34.59 -32.90 10.21
N PRO A 73 -34.51 -33.16 8.91
CA PRO A 73 -35.68 -33.52 8.11
C PRO A 73 -36.25 -34.91 8.41
N SER A 74 -35.43 -35.84 8.90
CA SER A 74 -35.88 -37.19 9.18
C SER A 74 -36.92 -37.21 10.31
N THR A 75 -38.02 -37.92 10.09
CA THR A 75 -39.05 -38.17 11.11
C THR A 75 -38.66 -39.33 12.05
N ILE A 76 -37.59 -40.05 11.74
CA ILE A 76 -37.11 -41.19 12.53
C ILE A 76 -36.30 -40.66 13.70
N LYS A 77 -36.71 -41.04 14.92
CA LYS A 77 -35.98 -40.72 16.15
C LYS A 77 -34.56 -41.30 16.02
N TYR A 78 -33.54 -40.44 16.10
CA TYR A 78 -32.10 -40.75 15.99
C TYR A 78 -31.48 -40.85 14.58
N ASP A 79 -32.22 -40.56 13.50
CA ASP A 79 -31.61 -40.39 12.18
C ASP A 79 -31.27 -38.91 11.93
N ASP A 80 -29.98 -38.60 11.97
CA ASP A 80 -29.45 -37.26 11.69
C ASP A 80 -28.62 -37.20 10.39
N SER A 81 -28.66 -38.26 9.58
CA SER A 81 -27.81 -38.41 8.38
C SER A 81 -28.04 -37.35 7.31
N ASN A 82 -29.26 -36.78 7.25
CA ASN A 82 -29.65 -35.77 6.27
C ASN A 82 -29.80 -34.36 6.87
N ARG A 83 -29.20 -34.11 8.04
CA ARG A 83 -29.24 -32.77 8.67
C ARG A 83 -28.50 -31.74 7.81
N TYR A 84 -29.00 -30.51 7.80
CA TYR A 84 -28.37 -29.40 7.10
C TYR A 84 -28.53 -28.07 7.84
N CYS A 85 -27.62 -27.13 7.55
CA CYS A 85 -27.76 -25.73 7.89
C CYS A 85 -28.18 -24.96 6.62
N SER A 86 -28.90 -23.85 6.78
CA SER A 86 -29.41 -23.06 5.65
C SER A 86 -28.97 -21.60 5.73
N ILE A 87 -28.46 -21.08 4.61
CA ILE A 87 -28.15 -19.67 4.42
C ILE A 87 -28.98 -19.16 3.23
N GLU A 88 -29.80 -18.16 3.47
CA GLU A 88 -30.53 -17.47 2.40
C GLU A 88 -29.69 -16.30 1.85
N CYS A 89 -29.56 -16.24 0.52
CA CYS A 89 -28.82 -15.19 -0.18
C CYS A 89 -29.68 -13.91 -0.28
N VAL A 90 -29.83 -13.19 0.84
CA VAL A 90 -30.75 -12.04 0.97
C VAL A 90 -30.20 -10.72 0.44
N LYS A 91 -28.87 -10.53 0.48
CA LYS A 91 -28.19 -9.30 0.06
C LYS A 91 -27.03 -9.63 -0.87
N PRO A 92 -26.75 -8.79 -1.89
CA PRO A 92 -25.50 -8.88 -2.63
C PRO A 92 -24.31 -8.51 -1.75
N GLY A 93 -23.15 -9.11 -2.02
CA GLY A 93 -21.92 -8.91 -1.27
C GLY A 93 -21.09 -10.17 -1.16
N THR A 94 -19.94 -10.07 -0.48
CA THR A 94 -19.06 -11.20 -0.18
C THR A 94 -19.20 -11.57 1.29
N PHE A 95 -19.53 -12.84 1.54
CA PHE A 95 -19.75 -13.41 2.87
C PHE A 95 -18.82 -14.59 3.09
N GLN A 96 -18.62 -14.91 4.37
CA GLN A 96 -17.75 -15.98 4.83
C GLN A 96 -18.55 -16.95 5.69
N TYR A 97 -18.12 -18.20 5.67
CA TYR A 97 -18.50 -19.21 6.66
C TYR A 97 -17.26 -19.90 7.22
N TYR A 98 -17.40 -20.43 8.42
CA TYR A 98 -16.45 -21.36 9.01
C TYR A 98 -17.20 -22.38 9.86
N PHE A 99 -16.55 -23.49 10.22
CA PHE A 99 -17.11 -24.46 11.14
C PHE A 99 -16.05 -25.03 12.09
N THR A 100 -16.51 -25.56 13.22
CA THR A 100 -15.70 -26.27 14.22
C THR A 100 -16.25 -27.69 14.38
N THR A 101 -15.42 -28.64 14.79
CA THR A 101 -15.78 -30.06 14.91
C THR A 101 -15.82 -30.60 16.34
N ASN A 102 -15.26 -29.85 17.28
CA ASN A 102 -15.18 -30.16 18.72
C ASN A 102 -16.33 -29.54 19.53
N GLY A 103 -17.27 -28.85 18.89
CA GLY A 103 -18.40 -28.18 19.52
C GLY A 103 -18.08 -26.81 20.14
N THR A 104 -16.87 -26.29 19.98
CA THR A 104 -16.52 -24.93 20.43
C THR A 104 -17.08 -23.89 19.46
N SER A 105 -17.20 -22.65 19.93
CA SER A 105 -17.54 -21.48 19.08
C SER A 105 -16.31 -20.61 18.82
N ASP A 106 -15.12 -21.15 19.06
CA ASP A 106 -13.85 -20.43 18.88
C ASP A 106 -13.40 -20.55 17.42
N GLU A 107 -13.30 -19.41 16.74
CA GLU A 107 -12.86 -19.34 15.34
C GLU A 107 -11.41 -19.84 15.15
N ALA A 108 -10.55 -19.68 16.17
CA ALA A 108 -9.19 -20.22 16.12
C ALA A 108 -9.15 -21.75 16.09
N SER A 109 -10.24 -22.40 16.51
CA SER A 109 -10.45 -23.85 16.42
C SER A 109 -11.18 -24.26 15.12
N SER A 110 -11.19 -23.40 14.09
CA SER A 110 -11.86 -23.68 12.82
C SER A 110 -11.27 -24.94 12.15
N ALA A 111 -12.15 -25.88 11.82
CA ALA A 111 -11.83 -27.09 11.08
C ALA A 111 -12.01 -26.92 9.56
N GLY A 112 -12.33 -25.71 9.10
CA GLY A 112 -12.55 -25.39 7.70
C GLY A 112 -13.37 -24.10 7.52
N SER A 113 -13.17 -23.44 6.38
CA SER A 113 -13.75 -22.12 6.08
C SER A 113 -13.82 -21.86 4.58
N GLY A 114 -14.61 -20.85 4.19
CA GLY A 114 -14.70 -20.45 2.79
C GLY A 114 -15.50 -19.16 2.60
N TYR A 115 -15.45 -18.64 1.38
CA TYR A 115 -16.20 -17.45 0.96
C TYR A 115 -17.24 -17.78 -0.08
N PHE A 116 -18.31 -17.01 -0.10
CA PHE A 116 -19.25 -16.98 -1.21
C PHE A 116 -19.68 -15.56 -1.51
N GLN A 117 -19.92 -15.30 -2.79
CA GLN A 117 -20.38 -14.04 -3.30
C GLN A 117 -21.85 -14.16 -3.71
N VAL A 118 -22.68 -13.27 -3.19
CA VAL A 118 -24.03 -13.05 -3.73
C VAL A 118 -23.94 -11.91 -4.74
N GLU A 119 -24.24 -12.21 -5.99
CA GLU A 119 -24.13 -11.29 -7.11
C GLU A 119 -25.09 -10.10 -6.99
N PRO A 120 -24.66 -8.88 -7.33
CA PRO A 120 -25.56 -7.75 -7.48
C PRO A 120 -26.47 -7.94 -8.70
N VAL A 121 -27.64 -7.32 -8.64
CA VAL A 121 -28.65 -7.35 -9.70
C VAL A 121 -28.83 -5.93 -10.24
N LEU A 122 -28.57 -5.73 -11.53
CA LEU A 122 -28.76 -4.46 -12.23
C LEU A 122 -30.18 -4.43 -12.81
N VAL A 123 -31.11 -3.80 -12.10
CA VAL A 123 -32.52 -3.72 -12.50
C VAL A 123 -32.76 -2.41 -13.23
N TYR A 124 -33.42 -2.47 -14.39
CA TYR A 124 -33.86 -1.26 -15.09
C TYR A 124 -34.99 -0.59 -14.30
N LYS A 125 -34.95 0.73 -14.14
CA LYS A 125 -35.88 1.43 -13.22
C LYS A 125 -37.35 1.40 -13.67
N ASP A 126 -37.60 1.19 -14.94
CA ASP A 126 -38.91 1.25 -15.59
C ASP A 126 -39.47 -0.13 -15.96
N SER A 127 -38.74 -1.21 -15.65
CA SER A 127 -39.20 -2.58 -15.94
C SER A 127 -38.71 -3.58 -14.88
N ASP A 128 -39.33 -4.76 -14.83
CA ASP A 128 -38.83 -5.89 -14.05
C ASP A 128 -37.63 -6.58 -14.74
N ASN A 129 -37.12 -6.01 -15.84
CA ASN A 129 -35.99 -6.57 -16.58
C ASN A 129 -34.66 -6.29 -15.86
N VAL A 130 -33.76 -7.25 -15.98
CA VAL A 130 -32.44 -7.21 -15.37
C VAL A 130 -31.39 -7.26 -16.47
N LEU A 131 -30.37 -6.41 -16.37
CA LEU A 131 -29.17 -6.54 -17.19
C LEU A 131 -28.34 -7.71 -16.65
N ALA A 132 -28.21 -8.76 -17.44
CA ALA A 132 -27.31 -9.87 -17.13
C ALA A 132 -25.86 -9.39 -17.12
N GLN A 133 -25.07 -9.84 -16.14
CA GLN A 133 -23.67 -9.41 -15.99
C GLN A 133 -22.82 -9.73 -17.23
N ASP A 134 -23.05 -10.90 -17.85
CA ASP A 134 -22.37 -11.32 -19.08
C ASP A 134 -22.79 -10.51 -20.32
N SER A 135 -23.79 -9.63 -20.19
CA SER A 135 -24.28 -8.76 -21.26
C SER A 135 -23.87 -7.30 -21.07
N ILE A 136 -22.98 -6.99 -20.13
CA ILE A 136 -22.46 -5.63 -19.94
C ILE A 136 -21.59 -5.24 -21.14
N LEU A 137 -22.00 -4.18 -21.83
CA LEU A 137 -21.26 -3.48 -22.86
C LEU A 137 -20.93 -2.10 -22.31
N CYS A 138 -19.69 -1.92 -21.87
CA CYS A 138 -19.24 -0.71 -21.18
C CYS A 138 -18.36 0.17 -22.08
N GLN A 139 -18.70 1.45 -22.18
CA GLN A 139 -17.86 2.46 -22.82
C GLN A 139 -17.16 3.32 -21.76
N SER A 140 -15.82 3.36 -21.81
CA SER A 140 -15.03 4.26 -20.98
C SER A 140 -14.97 5.66 -21.60
N VAL A 141 -15.23 6.68 -20.79
CA VAL A 141 -15.16 8.09 -21.17
C VAL A 141 -14.18 8.84 -20.26
N LEU A 142 -13.33 9.66 -20.87
CA LEU A 142 -12.46 10.58 -20.12
C LEU A 142 -13.31 11.75 -19.63
N SER A 143 -13.72 11.72 -18.36
CA SER A 143 -14.64 12.70 -17.77
C SER A 143 -14.19 14.14 -17.99
N LYS A 144 -12.89 14.43 -17.83
CA LYS A 144 -12.30 15.76 -18.08
C LYS A 144 -12.47 16.26 -19.52
N SER A 145 -12.75 15.39 -20.49
CA SER A 145 -12.97 15.74 -21.90
C SER A 145 -14.45 15.95 -22.24
N LEU A 146 -15.37 15.74 -21.30
CA LEU A 146 -16.80 15.98 -21.51
C LEU A 146 -17.19 17.46 -21.44
N GLY A 147 -16.29 18.35 -21.00
CA GLY A 147 -16.56 19.79 -20.93
C GLY A 147 -17.59 20.15 -19.85
N LEU A 148 -18.34 21.22 -20.08
CA LEU A 148 -19.38 21.71 -19.15
C LEU A 148 -20.48 20.66 -18.98
N PHE A 149 -21.00 20.53 -17.76
CA PHE A 149 -21.98 19.49 -17.42
C PHE A 149 -23.25 19.54 -18.27
N GLU A 150 -23.67 20.73 -18.71
CA GLU A 150 -24.82 20.93 -19.60
C GLU A 150 -24.66 20.22 -20.96
N GLU A 151 -23.42 19.98 -21.39
CA GLU A 151 -23.11 19.33 -22.67
C GLU A 151 -22.93 17.82 -22.53
N TRP A 152 -22.92 17.28 -21.30
CA TRP A 152 -22.62 15.87 -21.07
C TRP A 152 -23.63 14.95 -21.73
N GLU A 153 -24.93 15.26 -21.62
CA GLU A 153 -25.97 14.43 -22.21
C GLU A 153 -25.78 14.31 -23.74
N SER A 154 -25.64 15.42 -24.45
CA SER A 154 -25.45 15.36 -25.92
C SER A 154 -24.14 14.66 -26.30
N ARG A 155 -23.07 14.80 -25.52
CA ARG A 155 -21.79 14.12 -25.76
C ARG A 155 -21.85 12.63 -25.47
N LEU A 156 -22.61 12.21 -24.47
CA LEU A 156 -22.80 10.81 -24.09
C LEU A 156 -23.83 10.09 -24.96
N GLU A 157 -24.59 10.81 -25.78
CA GLU A 157 -25.58 10.19 -26.69
C GLU A 157 -24.93 9.18 -27.64
N VAL A 158 -23.67 9.38 -28.05
CA VAL A 158 -22.93 8.43 -28.88
C VAL A 158 -22.90 7.03 -28.25
N THR A 159 -22.80 6.94 -26.92
CA THR A 159 -22.81 5.68 -26.17
C THR A 159 -24.11 4.91 -26.37
N LYS A 160 -25.24 5.63 -26.28
CA LYS A 160 -26.58 5.09 -26.54
C LYS A 160 -26.74 4.64 -27.98
N GLN A 161 -26.40 5.51 -28.94
CA GLN A 161 -26.62 5.24 -30.36
C GLN A 161 -25.76 4.09 -30.88
N THR A 162 -24.64 3.78 -30.21
CA THR A 162 -23.76 2.66 -30.53
C THR A 162 -24.10 1.36 -29.79
N GLY A 163 -25.12 1.36 -28.92
CA GLY A 163 -25.67 0.15 -28.29
C GLY A 163 -24.98 -0.28 -26.99
N TYR A 164 -24.13 0.55 -26.39
CA TYR A 164 -23.60 0.27 -25.04
C TYR A 164 -24.71 0.42 -23.99
N ASN A 165 -24.60 -0.36 -22.92
CA ASN A 165 -25.56 -0.36 -21.80
C ASN A 165 -24.90 0.04 -20.46
N MET A 166 -23.62 0.42 -20.49
CA MET A 166 -22.90 0.98 -19.35
C MET A 166 -21.91 2.05 -19.79
N ILE A 167 -21.80 3.13 -19.00
CA ILE A 167 -20.74 4.13 -19.11
C ILE A 167 -19.80 3.99 -17.92
N HIS A 168 -18.49 3.94 -18.20
CA HIS A 168 -17.45 4.07 -17.21
C HIS A 168 -16.83 5.47 -17.30
N PHE A 169 -17.00 6.26 -16.25
CA PHE A 169 -16.36 7.55 -16.09
C PHE A 169 -14.99 7.37 -15.42
N THR A 170 -13.92 7.88 -16.02
CA THR A 170 -12.68 8.11 -15.25
C THR A 170 -12.97 9.07 -14.08
N PRO A 171 -12.07 9.23 -13.08
CA PRO A 171 -12.38 10.04 -11.90
C PRO A 171 -12.95 11.42 -12.26
N ILE A 172 -14.06 11.75 -11.60
CA ILE A 172 -14.86 12.97 -11.79
C ILE A 172 -14.49 14.07 -10.78
N GLN A 173 -13.52 13.77 -9.93
CA GLN A 173 -13.07 14.61 -8.84
C GLN A 173 -12.19 15.77 -9.32
N LYS A 174 -11.96 16.76 -8.45
CA LYS A 174 -11.05 17.87 -8.70
C LYS A 174 -9.62 17.35 -8.89
N LEU A 175 -9.02 17.67 -10.04
CA LEU A 175 -7.71 17.19 -10.44
C LEU A 175 -6.60 18.20 -10.14
N TYR A 176 -5.38 17.70 -10.06
CA TYR A 176 -4.17 18.49 -9.96
C TYR A 176 -3.92 19.26 -11.25
N THR A 177 -3.78 20.58 -11.14
CA THR A 177 -3.70 21.46 -12.31
C THR A 177 -2.40 21.33 -13.09
N VAL A 178 -1.31 20.90 -12.45
CA VAL A 178 0.02 20.82 -13.08
C VAL A 178 0.11 19.64 -14.05
N SER A 179 -0.23 18.42 -13.60
CA SER A 179 -0.22 17.24 -14.48
C SER A 179 -1.52 17.09 -15.27
N ASN A 180 -2.64 17.58 -14.70
CA ASN A 180 -3.99 17.39 -15.22
C ASN A 180 -4.33 15.91 -15.50
N SER A 181 -3.66 14.99 -14.79
CA SER A 181 -3.93 13.56 -14.85
C SER A 181 -5.30 13.26 -14.26
N SER A 182 -6.07 12.37 -14.88
CA SER A 182 -7.38 11.97 -14.35
C SER A 182 -7.26 11.24 -13.00
N TYR A 183 -6.08 10.73 -12.65
CA TYR A 183 -5.85 9.99 -11.41
C TYR A 183 -5.08 10.80 -10.35
N ALA A 184 -4.63 12.02 -10.68
CA ALA A 184 -4.05 12.95 -9.72
C ALA A 184 -5.16 13.79 -9.08
N ILE A 185 -5.85 13.23 -8.07
CA ILE A 185 -6.99 13.86 -7.41
C ILE A 185 -6.53 14.76 -6.25
N THR A 186 -6.85 16.05 -6.34
CA THR A 186 -6.57 17.07 -5.30
C THR A 186 -7.64 17.10 -4.22
N ASP A 187 -8.90 16.84 -4.58
CA ASP A 187 -10.01 16.80 -3.62
C ASP A 187 -11.02 15.74 -4.06
N HIS A 188 -11.06 14.63 -3.32
CA HIS A 188 -11.90 13.48 -3.63
C HIS A 188 -13.40 13.77 -3.42
N HIS A 189 -13.73 14.81 -2.64
CA HIS A 189 -15.10 15.16 -2.28
C HIS A 189 -15.69 16.27 -3.16
N LYS A 190 -14.90 16.87 -4.06
CA LYS A 190 -15.36 17.91 -4.99
C LYS A 190 -15.29 17.43 -6.43
N LEU A 191 -16.29 17.82 -7.22
CA LEU A 191 -16.28 17.62 -8.67
C LEU A 191 -15.20 18.46 -9.34
N ASN A 192 -14.74 18.02 -10.50
CA ASN A 192 -13.83 18.80 -11.32
C ASN A 192 -14.50 20.11 -11.76
N PRO A 193 -13.90 21.29 -11.50
CA PRO A 193 -14.50 22.58 -11.85
C PRO A 193 -14.68 22.78 -13.36
N ILE A 194 -14.03 21.98 -14.21
CA ILE A 194 -14.26 22.02 -15.67
C ILE A 194 -15.71 21.67 -16.05
N PHE A 195 -16.45 21.01 -15.16
CA PHE A 195 -17.86 20.66 -15.35
C PHE A 195 -18.80 21.83 -15.00
N GLY A 196 -18.28 22.94 -14.48
CA GLY A 196 -19.06 24.05 -13.93
C GLY A 196 -19.38 23.88 -12.44
N ASP A 197 -20.20 24.78 -11.90
CA ASP A 197 -20.65 24.74 -10.49
C ASP A 197 -21.77 23.70 -10.34
N LYS A 198 -21.37 22.44 -10.15
CA LYS A 198 -22.27 21.29 -10.03
C LYS A 198 -22.02 20.50 -8.76
N SER A 199 -23.09 19.90 -8.26
CA SER A 199 -23.07 19.02 -7.10
C SER A 199 -23.10 17.54 -7.51
N TYR A 200 -22.76 16.66 -6.57
CA TYR A 200 -23.00 15.22 -6.72
C TYR A 200 -24.48 14.90 -6.92
N ASP A 201 -25.41 15.71 -6.38
CA ASP A 201 -26.85 15.53 -6.61
C ASP A 201 -27.23 15.80 -8.07
N ASP A 202 -26.60 16.78 -8.73
CA ASP A 202 -26.83 17.03 -10.15
C ASP A 202 -26.30 15.90 -11.02
N LEU A 203 -25.12 15.38 -10.67
CA LEU A 203 -24.56 14.19 -11.31
C LEU A 203 -25.44 12.96 -11.08
N ALA A 204 -25.96 12.75 -9.88
CA ALA A 204 -26.88 11.66 -9.57
C ALA A 204 -28.18 11.76 -10.38
N LYS A 205 -28.72 12.97 -10.58
CA LYS A 205 -29.89 13.18 -11.47
C LYS A 205 -29.57 12.79 -12.91
N LEU A 206 -28.38 13.12 -13.43
CA LEU A 206 -27.97 12.71 -14.77
C LEU A 206 -27.81 11.18 -14.84
N VAL A 207 -27.08 10.57 -13.91
CA VAL A 207 -26.90 9.10 -13.86
C VAL A 207 -28.25 8.38 -13.80
N ASP A 208 -29.19 8.89 -13.01
CA ASP A 208 -30.54 8.36 -12.91
C ASP A 208 -31.34 8.56 -14.20
N LYS A 209 -31.18 9.71 -14.87
CA LYS A 209 -31.78 9.97 -16.18
C LYS A 209 -31.27 8.98 -17.24
N LEU A 210 -29.96 8.76 -17.32
CA LEU A 210 -29.35 7.79 -18.24
C LEU A 210 -29.87 6.38 -18.00
N ALA A 211 -30.01 5.97 -16.74
CA ALA A 211 -30.55 4.66 -16.39
C ALA A 211 -32.04 4.51 -16.73
N ARG A 212 -32.85 5.56 -16.52
CA ARG A 212 -34.30 5.54 -16.77
C ARG A 212 -34.65 5.69 -18.25
N GLU A 213 -34.04 6.64 -18.94
CA GLU A 213 -34.46 7.01 -20.29
C GLU A 213 -33.67 6.27 -21.37
N TRP A 214 -32.42 5.90 -21.08
CA TRP A 214 -31.52 5.26 -22.06
C TRP A 214 -31.23 3.80 -21.73
N HIS A 215 -31.66 3.31 -20.57
CA HIS A 215 -31.29 1.97 -20.06
C HIS A 215 -29.77 1.77 -19.96
N ILE A 216 -29.04 2.84 -19.61
CA ILE A 216 -27.58 2.82 -19.47
C ILE A 216 -27.21 3.02 -18.01
N PHE A 217 -26.47 2.06 -17.45
CA PHE A 217 -25.91 2.18 -16.10
C PHE A 217 -24.59 2.97 -16.12
N SER A 218 -24.19 3.48 -14.97
CA SER A 218 -22.99 4.31 -14.84
C SER A 218 -22.13 3.83 -13.70
N ILE A 219 -20.83 3.72 -13.95
CA ILE A 219 -19.79 3.44 -12.95
C ILE A 219 -18.70 4.51 -13.03
N THR A 220 -17.94 4.69 -11.95
CA THR A 220 -16.75 5.57 -11.93
C THR A 220 -15.58 4.88 -11.25
N ASP A 221 -14.38 5.35 -11.57
CA ASP A 221 -13.17 4.93 -10.85
C ASP A 221 -13.19 5.38 -9.37
N LEU A 222 -12.69 4.50 -8.50
CA LEU A 222 -12.26 4.77 -7.13
C LEU A 222 -10.74 4.66 -7.06
N VAL A 223 -10.10 5.65 -6.45
CA VAL A 223 -8.64 5.71 -6.28
C VAL A 223 -8.32 5.78 -4.79
N TYR A 224 -7.71 4.72 -4.25
CA TYR A 224 -7.30 4.67 -2.84
C TYR A 224 -5.80 4.77 -2.63
N ASN A 225 -4.99 4.36 -3.61
CA ASN A 225 -3.57 4.15 -3.39
C ASN A 225 -2.76 5.46 -3.26
N HIS A 226 -3.31 6.56 -3.77
CA HIS A 226 -2.59 7.83 -3.88
C HIS A 226 -3.53 9.03 -3.96
N ALA A 227 -2.99 10.22 -3.72
CA ALA A 227 -3.63 11.52 -3.94
C ALA A 227 -2.67 12.47 -4.64
N ALA A 228 -3.15 13.56 -5.23
CA ALA A 228 -2.28 14.58 -5.82
C ALA A 228 -1.36 15.24 -4.79
N ASN A 229 -0.23 15.79 -5.25
CA ASN A 229 0.74 16.51 -4.42
C ASN A 229 0.14 17.68 -3.61
N ASP A 230 -0.90 18.32 -4.14
CA ASP A 230 -1.56 19.47 -3.50
C ASP A 230 -2.87 19.11 -2.79
N CYS A 231 -3.10 17.82 -2.53
CA CYS A 231 -4.34 17.34 -1.94
C CYS A 231 -4.62 17.98 -0.57
N GLU A 232 -5.85 18.46 -0.37
CA GLU A 232 -6.26 19.12 0.88
C GLU A 232 -6.14 18.20 2.11
N LEU A 233 -6.39 16.89 1.94
CA LEU A 233 -6.17 15.90 3.00
C LEU A 233 -4.71 15.94 3.50
N LEU A 234 -3.75 15.98 2.58
CA LEU A 234 -2.33 15.93 2.91
C LEU A 234 -1.82 17.24 3.55
N LYS A 235 -2.48 18.37 3.28
CA LYS A 235 -2.19 19.65 3.94
C LYS A 235 -2.61 19.66 5.40
N LEU A 236 -3.73 19.00 5.72
CA LEU A 236 -4.30 18.96 7.07
C LEU A 236 -3.78 17.77 7.88
N HIS A 237 -3.50 16.66 7.20
CA HIS A 237 -3.14 15.37 7.75
C HIS A 237 -1.93 14.78 7.02
N PRO A 238 -0.73 15.36 7.18
CA PRO A 238 0.50 14.86 6.53
C PRO A 238 0.84 13.42 6.92
N GLU A 239 0.35 12.93 8.07
CA GLU A 239 0.49 11.54 8.51
C GLU A 239 -0.24 10.51 7.64
N ALA A 240 -1.17 10.98 6.79
CA ALA A 240 -1.90 10.17 5.81
C ALA A 240 -1.03 9.73 4.63
N ALA A 241 0.19 10.26 4.49
CA ALA A 241 1.20 9.82 3.53
C ALA A 241 2.37 9.12 4.21
N TYR A 242 3.16 8.39 3.43
CA TYR A 242 4.52 8.01 3.83
C TYR A 242 5.39 9.27 3.80
N ASN A 243 5.78 9.78 4.97
CA ASN A 243 6.61 10.98 5.11
C ASN A 243 7.86 10.70 5.95
N LEU A 244 8.79 11.65 6.03
CA LEU A 244 10.08 11.40 6.69
C LEU A 244 9.99 11.30 8.22
N GLN A 245 8.86 11.69 8.82
CA GLN A 245 8.62 11.56 10.26
C GLN A 245 8.07 10.18 10.61
N ASN A 246 7.03 9.71 9.92
CA ASN A 246 6.39 8.42 10.18
C ASN A 246 7.10 7.24 9.47
N SER A 247 7.94 7.53 8.48
CA SER A 247 8.69 6.56 7.68
C SER A 247 10.17 6.98 7.59
N PRO A 248 10.90 6.99 8.73
CA PRO A 248 12.26 7.53 8.81
C PRO A 248 13.27 6.80 7.90
N HIS A 249 13.02 5.54 7.54
CA HIS A 249 13.81 4.77 6.57
C HIS A 249 13.86 5.42 5.17
N LEU A 250 12.95 6.35 4.86
CA LEU A 250 12.94 7.11 3.62
C LEU A 250 13.90 8.30 3.62
N LYS A 251 14.45 8.71 4.77
CA LYS A 251 15.37 9.86 4.87
C LYS A 251 16.58 9.73 3.93
N PRO A 252 17.32 8.62 3.89
CA PRO A 252 18.47 8.49 2.98
C PRO A 252 18.05 8.54 1.51
N ALA A 253 16.87 8.00 1.18
CA ALA A 253 16.32 8.07 -0.17
C ALA A 253 15.92 9.50 -0.56
N CYS A 254 15.39 10.30 0.37
CA CYS A 254 15.10 11.72 0.12
C CYS A 254 16.38 12.53 -0.13
N VAL A 255 17.45 12.30 0.64
CA VAL A 255 18.76 12.94 0.37
C VAL A 255 19.25 12.57 -1.02
N LEU A 256 19.23 11.28 -1.37
CA LEU A 256 19.59 10.82 -2.71
C LEU A 256 18.73 11.46 -3.82
N ASP A 257 17.46 11.75 -3.55
CA ASP A 257 16.52 12.32 -4.53
C ASP A 257 16.93 13.76 -4.87
N SER A 258 17.23 14.51 -3.82
CA SER A 258 17.76 15.88 -3.93
C SER A 258 19.12 15.89 -4.65
N ILE A 259 20.01 14.92 -4.40
CA ILE A 259 21.30 14.84 -5.11
C ILE A 259 21.10 14.65 -6.61
N LEU A 260 20.23 13.73 -7.02
CA LEU A 260 19.97 13.45 -8.44
C LEU A 260 19.23 14.61 -9.14
N MET A 261 18.39 15.36 -8.42
CA MET A 261 17.78 16.58 -8.94
C MET A 261 18.78 17.75 -8.98
N GLN A 262 19.72 17.84 -8.04
CA GLN A 262 20.83 18.80 -8.13
C GLN A 262 21.71 18.49 -9.34
N PHE A 263 22.04 17.22 -9.57
CA PHE A 263 22.73 16.77 -10.78
C PHE A 263 21.99 17.20 -12.07
N THR A 264 20.66 17.07 -12.09
CA THR A 264 19.83 17.56 -13.21
C THR A 264 20.03 19.06 -13.44
N ARG A 265 20.04 19.86 -12.36
CA ARG A 265 20.22 21.32 -12.42
C ARG A 265 21.63 21.72 -12.85
N ASP A 266 22.64 21.05 -12.33
CA ASP A 266 24.04 21.29 -12.68
C ASP A 266 24.32 20.94 -14.15
N CYS A 267 23.71 19.85 -14.62
CA CYS A 267 23.74 19.45 -16.03
C CYS A 267 23.06 20.50 -16.92
N GLN A 268 21.85 20.94 -16.56
CA GLN A 268 21.12 21.98 -17.29
C GLN A 268 21.89 23.31 -17.33
N ALA A 269 22.60 23.66 -16.26
CA ALA A 269 23.39 24.88 -16.15
C ALA A 269 24.78 24.80 -16.83
N GLY A 270 25.13 23.64 -17.43
CA GLY A 270 26.41 23.43 -18.09
C GLY A 270 27.60 23.24 -17.14
N LEU A 271 27.36 23.12 -15.83
CA LEU A 271 28.43 23.01 -14.83
C LEU A 271 29.19 21.68 -14.92
N LEU A 272 28.60 20.66 -15.55
CA LEU A 272 29.18 19.33 -15.73
C LEU A 272 29.84 19.12 -17.10
N GLU A 273 29.87 20.13 -17.97
CA GLU A 273 30.49 20.03 -19.31
C GLU A 273 31.99 19.73 -19.23
N GLY A 274 32.70 20.36 -18.27
CA GLY A 274 34.12 20.07 -18.01
C GLY A 274 34.39 18.64 -17.52
N ARG A 275 33.35 17.89 -17.14
CA ARG A 275 33.39 16.46 -16.79
C ARG A 275 32.91 15.56 -17.94
N GLY A 276 32.62 16.12 -19.12
CA GLY A 276 32.11 15.38 -20.28
C GLY A 276 30.61 15.06 -20.21
N ILE A 277 29.84 15.79 -19.40
CA ILE A 277 28.39 15.58 -19.22
C ILE A 277 27.64 16.85 -19.66
N PRO A 278 27.26 16.97 -20.94
CA PRO A 278 26.45 18.09 -21.44
C PRO A 278 24.96 17.84 -21.18
N ALA A 279 24.14 18.91 -21.17
CA ALA A 279 22.68 18.81 -21.08
C ALA A 279 22.05 18.03 -22.25
N ASN A 280 22.58 18.17 -23.47
CA ASN A 280 22.20 17.36 -24.63
C ASN A 280 22.93 16.01 -24.60
N VAL A 281 22.43 15.11 -23.76
CA VAL A 281 23.09 13.84 -23.49
C VAL A 281 22.92 12.87 -24.67
N LYS A 282 23.91 12.00 -24.88
CA LYS A 282 23.92 10.93 -25.87
C LYS A 282 24.08 9.61 -25.12
N ASP A 283 23.72 8.49 -25.74
CA ASP A 283 23.77 7.18 -25.06
C ASP A 283 25.15 6.87 -24.47
N TYR A 284 26.23 7.22 -25.17
CA TYR A 284 27.59 7.01 -24.69
C TYR A 284 27.97 7.90 -23.48
N HIS A 285 27.28 9.03 -23.25
CA HIS A 285 27.48 9.83 -22.04
C HIS A 285 26.97 9.13 -20.77
N LEU A 286 26.08 8.13 -20.88
CA LEU A 286 25.52 7.43 -19.72
C LEU A 286 26.60 6.74 -18.88
N GLN A 287 27.67 6.22 -19.49
CA GLN A 287 28.78 5.62 -18.74
C GLN A 287 29.63 6.67 -18.01
N ILE A 288 29.78 7.87 -18.60
CA ILE A 288 30.47 8.99 -17.95
C ILE A 288 29.65 9.48 -16.75
N ILE A 289 28.33 9.60 -16.91
CA ILE A 289 27.39 9.95 -15.84
C ILE A 289 27.48 8.92 -14.71
N ARG A 290 27.46 7.63 -15.05
CA ARG A 290 27.60 6.53 -14.08
C ARG A 290 28.86 6.68 -13.23
N HIS A 291 30.00 6.86 -13.88
CA HIS A 291 31.29 7.03 -13.21
C HIS A 291 31.32 8.29 -12.35
N TYR A 292 30.84 9.42 -12.87
CA TYR A 292 30.78 10.68 -12.12
C TYR A 292 29.93 10.56 -10.85
N LEU A 293 28.73 10.01 -10.96
CA LEU A 293 27.83 9.87 -9.81
C LEU A 293 28.44 8.97 -8.73
N LEU A 294 28.97 7.80 -9.11
CA LEU A 294 29.48 6.82 -8.15
C LEU A 294 30.83 7.19 -7.54
N GLU A 295 31.75 7.78 -8.32
CA GLU A 295 33.13 8.00 -7.88
C GLU A 295 33.40 9.44 -7.42
N CYS A 296 32.64 10.42 -7.92
CA CYS A 296 32.90 11.84 -7.65
C CYS A 296 31.83 12.51 -6.77
N ASP A 297 30.55 12.24 -7.03
CA ASP A 297 29.46 13.02 -6.44
C ASP A 297 28.89 12.37 -5.17
N LEU A 298 28.31 11.17 -5.30
CA LEU A 298 27.63 10.46 -4.20
C LEU A 298 28.53 10.20 -2.97
N PRO A 299 29.83 9.84 -3.10
CA PRO A 299 30.67 9.58 -1.93
C PRO A 299 30.78 10.76 -0.96
N ARG A 300 30.63 11.99 -1.45
CA ARG A 300 30.72 13.21 -0.64
C ARG A 300 29.62 13.31 0.42
N TYR A 301 28.47 12.69 0.16
CA TYR A 301 27.30 12.71 1.02
C TYR A 301 27.29 11.57 2.04
N ARG A 302 28.24 10.64 2.01
CA ARG A 302 28.41 9.60 3.06
C ARG A 302 27.10 8.91 3.47
N LEU A 303 26.27 8.51 2.50
CA LEU A 303 24.90 8.01 2.76
C LEU A 303 24.86 6.74 3.62
N TRP A 304 25.96 5.99 3.71
CA TRP A 304 26.08 4.82 4.58
C TRP A 304 25.98 5.16 6.07
N GLU A 305 26.26 6.40 6.48
CA GLU A 305 26.22 6.79 7.89
C GLU A 305 24.82 6.73 8.48
N TYR A 306 23.77 6.87 7.67
CA TYR A 306 22.39 6.69 8.10
C TYR A 306 22.07 5.25 8.55
N TYR A 307 22.93 4.30 8.21
CA TYR A 307 22.80 2.88 8.52
C TYR A 307 23.83 2.40 9.56
N GLN A 308 24.68 3.29 10.07
CA GLN A 308 25.79 2.94 10.96
C GLN A 308 25.59 3.50 12.38
N CYS A 309 26.37 2.98 13.31
CA CYS A 309 26.44 3.49 14.68
C CYS A 309 27.75 4.25 14.94
N HIS A 310 27.74 5.17 15.90
CA HIS A 310 28.96 5.75 16.44
C HIS A 310 29.64 4.75 17.40
N VAL A 311 30.75 4.15 16.94
CA VAL A 311 31.44 3.06 17.68
C VAL A 311 31.92 3.52 19.05
N ASP A 312 32.60 4.67 19.15
CA ASP A 312 33.17 5.13 20.42
C ASP A 312 32.09 5.47 21.46
N GLU A 313 31.07 6.24 21.08
CA GLU A 313 29.93 6.57 21.94
C GLU A 313 29.22 5.31 22.46
N LEU A 314 28.95 4.32 21.61
CA LEU A 314 28.32 3.06 22.04
C LEU A 314 29.20 2.23 22.97
N CYS A 315 30.51 2.17 22.70
CA CYS A 315 31.44 1.48 23.59
C CYS A 315 31.52 2.16 24.96
N GLU A 316 31.44 3.48 25.00
CA GLU A 316 31.44 4.24 26.26
C GLU A 316 30.11 4.09 27.01
N GLU A 317 28.97 4.12 26.31
CA GLU A 317 27.65 3.80 26.86
C GLU A 317 27.64 2.39 27.49
N PHE A 318 28.21 1.42 26.78
CA PHE A 318 28.35 0.04 27.27
C PHE A 318 29.26 -0.05 28.50
N ARG A 319 30.42 0.63 28.51
CA ARG A 319 31.32 0.68 29.67
C ARG A 319 30.58 1.19 30.90
N GLN A 320 29.90 2.33 30.78
CA GLN A 320 29.15 2.95 31.87
C GLN A 320 28.05 2.03 32.40
N GLN A 321 27.34 1.34 31.50
CA GLN A 321 26.32 0.36 31.88
C GLN A 321 26.92 -0.79 32.69
N LEU A 322 28.03 -1.38 32.23
CA LEU A 322 28.70 -2.48 32.93
C LEU A 322 29.21 -2.07 34.32
N MET A 323 29.81 -0.88 34.44
CA MET A 323 30.32 -0.39 35.72
C MET A 323 29.19 -0.15 36.74
N LYS A 324 28.06 0.41 36.28
CA LYS A 324 26.89 0.69 37.14
C LYS A 324 26.16 -0.57 37.57
N GLU A 325 25.99 -1.53 36.67
CA GLU A 325 25.22 -2.76 36.94
C GLU A 325 26.01 -3.82 37.70
N HIS A 326 27.35 -3.77 37.69
CA HIS A 326 28.19 -4.63 38.52
C HIS A 326 28.00 -4.35 40.01
N GLU A 327 27.66 -3.12 40.40
CA GLU A 327 27.35 -2.76 41.79
C GLU A 327 26.05 -3.42 42.31
N GLN A 328 25.24 -4.05 41.43
CA GLN A 328 23.87 -4.45 41.76
C GLN A 328 23.55 -5.95 41.65
N ILE A 329 24.48 -6.85 41.34
CA ILE A 329 24.11 -8.25 41.01
C ILE A 329 24.95 -9.33 41.71
N SER A 330 24.21 -10.14 42.48
CA SER A 330 24.45 -11.55 42.84
C SER A 330 23.95 -12.50 41.73
N ASP A 331 24.75 -13.50 41.38
CA ASP A 331 24.43 -14.69 40.57
C ASP A 331 23.53 -14.52 39.33
N VAL A 332 24.15 -14.38 38.14
CA VAL A 332 23.47 -14.53 36.83
C VAL A 332 24.07 -15.73 36.11
N GLN A 333 23.21 -16.66 35.70
CA GLN A 333 23.56 -17.79 34.85
C GLN A 333 24.13 -17.33 33.50
N GLN A 334 25.25 -17.93 33.10
CA GLN A 334 25.73 -17.87 31.72
C GLN A 334 24.64 -18.38 30.78
N CYS A 335 24.18 -17.53 29.87
CA CYS A 335 23.42 -17.94 28.69
C CYS A 335 24.34 -17.77 27.48
N GLU A 336 24.62 -18.84 26.76
CA GLU A 336 25.34 -18.78 25.49
C GLU A 336 24.44 -18.12 24.43
N VAL A 337 24.62 -16.81 24.24
CA VAL A 337 24.02 -16.09 23.12
C VAL A 337 25.04 -16.02 21.99
N GLU A 338 24.64 -16.46 20.80
CA GLU A 338 25.48 -16.36 19.60
C GLU A 338 25.71 -14.90 19.22
N GLU A 339 26.98 -14.51 19.01
CA GLU A 339 27.40 -13.16 18.61
C GLU A 339 26.67 -12.65 17.35
N ASN A 340 26.32 -13.55 16.44
CA ASN A 340 25.59 -13.24 15.21
C ASN A 340 24.17 -12.69 15.43
N LYS A 341 23.58 -12.88 16.61
CA LYS A 341 22.27 -12.30 16.96
C LYS A 341 22.36 -10.81 17.29
N LEU A 342 23.55 -10.30 17.63
CA LEU A 342 23.75 -8.88 17.86
C LEU A 342 23.83 -8.15 16.51
N GLN A 343 22.79 -7.38 16.21
CA GLN A 343 22.60 -6.64 14.96
C GLN A 343 22.32 -5.16 15.24
N LEU A 344 22.58 -4.31 14.24
CA LEU A 344 22.23 -2.89 14.29
C LEU A 344 20.71 -2.70 14.21
N LYS A 345 20.20 -1.79 15.03
CA LYS A 345 18.81 -1.30 15.05
C LYS A 345 18.82 0.15 14.55
N LEU A 346 18.20 0.41 13.39
CA LEU A 346 18.34 1.69 12.66
C LEU A 346 17.38 2.78 13.12
N GLY A 347 16.11 2.44 13.41
CA GLY A 347 15.12 3.26 14.11
C GLY A 347 14.86 4.67 13.55
N THR A 348 15.77 5.61 13.80
CA THR A 348 15.63 7.02 13.45
C THR A 348 16.19 7.40 12.08
N TYR A 349 17.07 6.55 11.51
CA TYR A 349 17.81 6.83 10.28
C TYR A 349 18.45 8.22 10.31
N LYS A 350 19.12 8.54 11.43
CA LYS A 350 20.03 9.67 11.57
C LYS A 350 21.47 9.17 11.46
N ARG A 351 22.38 10.04 11.02
CA ARG A 351 23.79 9.68 10.82
C ARG A 351 24.42 9.16 12.10
N LEU A 352 25.02 7.97 12.03
CA LEU A 352 25.73 7.30 13.13
C LEU A 352 24.88 7.03 14.38
N GLN A 353 23.55 7.03 14.26
CA GLN A 353 22.61 6.85 15.38
C GLN A 353 22.02 5.43 15.45
N ALA A 354 22.47 4.49 14.62
CA ALA A 354 22.10 3.09 14.81
C ALA A 354 22.57 2.59 16.19
N LYS A 355 21.81 1.68 16.80
CA LYS A 355 22.10 1.13 18.13
C LYS A 355 22.22 -0.39 18.07
N VAL A 356 22.75 -1.00 19.13
CA VAL A 356 22.68 -2.45 19.35
C VAL A 356 22.03 -2.73 20.70
N ASP A 357 21.64 -3.98 20.93
CA ASP A 357 21.13 -4.41 22.23
C ASP A 357 22.29 -4.55 23.23
N LEU A 358 22.49 -3.56 24.08
CA LEU A 358 23.59 -3.55 25.04
C LEU A 358 23.46 -4.63 26.11
N GLN A 359 22.23 -5.06 26.44
CA GLN A 359 22.01 -6.17 27.36
C GLN A 359 22.45 -7.50 26.73
N MET A 360 22.14 -7.71 25.46
CA MET A 360 22.66 -8.85 24.70
C MET A 360 24.18 -8.78 24.56
N ALA A 361 24.74 -7.60 24.27
CA ALA A 361 26.20 -7.42 24.20
C ALA A 361 26.88 -7.77 25.54
N ARG A 362 26.28 -7.40 26.68
CA ARG A 362 26.76 -7.82 28.01
C ARG A 362 26.78 -9.33 28.15
N GLN A 363 25.70 -10.02 27.76
CA GLN A 363 25.62 -11.47 27.82
C GLN A 363 26.72 -12.16 27.00
N ILE A 364 27.01 -11.64 25.81
CA ILE A 364 28.00 -12.19 24.89
C ILE A 364 29.44 -11.92 25.36
N TYR A 365 29.76 -10.67 25.71
CA TYR A 365 31.15 -10.25 25.90
C TYR A 365 31.59 -10.21 27.35
N PHE A 366 30.76 -9.74 28.28
CA PHE A 366 31.20 -9.55 29.68
C PHE A 366 31.41 -10.88 30.42
N TYR A 367 30.49 -11.83 30.25
CA TYR A 367 30.59 -13.14 30.91
C TYR A 367 31.57 -14.12 30.24
N LYS A 368 32.10 -13.77 29.06
CA LYS A 368 33.13 -14.54 28.35
C LYS A 368 34.51 -14.40 28.99
N HIS A 369 34.75 -13.31 29.73
CA HIS A 369 36.06 -12.93 30.28
C HIS A 369 36.14 -13.06 31.82
N HIS A 370 35.22 -13.80 32.46
CA HIS A 370 35.07 -13.84 33.92
C HIS A 370 36.13 -14.65 34.70
N SER A 371 37.32 -14.87 34.13
CA SER A 371 38.42 -15.60 34.78
C SER A 371 39.48 -14.65 35.35
N GLU A 372 39.64 -14.64 36.67
CA GLU A 372 40.79 -14.14 37.47
C GLU A 372 41.37 -12.74 37.14
N SER A 373 40.65 -11.89 36.41
CA SER A 373 41.08 -10.54 36.01
C SER A 373 40.36 -9.46 36.84
N SER A 374 40.93 -8.25 36.95
CA SER A 374 40.24 -7.15 37.65
C SER A 374 38.97 -6.73 36.89
N LEU A 375 37.99 -6.15 37.59
CA LEU A 375 36.75 -5.69 36.95
C LEU A 375 37.01 -4.75 35.76
N ASN A 376 37.96 -3.83 35.91
CA ASN A 376 38.33 -2.90 34.85
C ASN A 376 38.89 -3.64 33.62
N ASP A 377 39.72 -4.68 33.83
CA ASP A 377 40.25 -5.49 32.73
C ASP A 377 39.14 -6.25 32.00
N VAL A 378 38.17 -6.81 32.73
CA VAL A 378 37.01 -7.51 32.14
C VAL A 378 36.14 -6.54 31.34
N VAL A 379 35.88 -5.35 31.88
CA VAL A 379 35.11 -4.29 31.20
C VAL A 379 35.83 -3.84 29.93
N ASP A 380 37.14 -3.62 29.99
CA ASP A 380 37.93 -3.19 28.83
C ASP A 380 37.99 -4.27 27.73
N GLN A 381 38.14 -5.54 28.10
CA GLN A 381 38.06 -6.67 27.15
C GLN A 381 36.67 -6.79 26.51
N ALA A 382 35.61 -6.62 27.29
CA ALA A 382 34.24 -6.65 26.78
C ALA A 382 33.97 -5.48 25.82
N CYS A 383 34.43 -4.27 26.16
CA CYS A 383 34.31 -3.09 25.30
C CYS A 383 35.13 -3.25 24.00
N SER A 384 36.32 -3.85 24.08
CA SER A 384 37.14 -4.15 22.90
C SER A 384 36.44 -5.15 21.98
N SER A 385 35.86 -6.22 22.53
CA SER A 385 35.09 -7.22 21.75
C SER A 385 33.87 -6.59 21.08
N LEU A 386 33.10 -5.78 21.83
CA LEU A 386 31.98 -5.01 21.26
C LEU A 386 32.46 -4.08 20.14
N ARG A 387 33.56 -3.34 20.32
CA ARG A 387 34.14 -2.46 19.29
C ARG A 387 34.42 -3.21 18.01
N HIS A 388 35.08 -4.37 18.08
CA HIS A 388 35.35 -5.21 16.92
C HIS A 388 34.06 -5.61 16.19
N ARG A 389 33.03 -6.02 16.94
CA ARG A 389 31.72 -6.34 16.37
C ARG A 389 31.04 -5.12 15.73
N LEU A 390 31.05 -3.96 16.38
CA LEU A 390 30.44 -2.74 15.83
C LEU A 390 31.14 -2.28 14.55
N VAL A 391 32.47 -2.35 14.48
CA VAL A 391 33.23 -2.06 13.25
C VAL A 391 32.84 -3.03 12.13
N TYR A 392 32.73 -4.32 12.43
CA TYR A 392 32.26 -5.33 11.47
C TYR A 392 30.83 -5.04 10.99
N LEU A 393 29.89 -4.76 11.88
CA LEU A 393 28.50 -4.43 11.52
C LEU A 393 28.42 -3.15 10.68
N ASN A 394 29.19 -2.12 11.03
CA ASN A 394 29.28 -0.90 10.23
C ASN A 394 29.84 -1.19 8.83
N GLN A 395 30.83 -2.07 8.69
CA GLN A 395 31.36 -2.49 7.38
C GLN A 395 30.30 -3.22 6.55
N LEU A 396 29.51 -4.11 7.15
CA LEU A 396 28.41 -4.78 6.45
C LEU A 396 27.39 -3.77 5.90
N GLN A 397 27.04 -2.76 6.69
CA GLN A 397 26.12 -1.70 6.26
C GLN A 397 26.72 -0.83 5.17
N PHE A 398 28.02 -0.51 5.27
CA PHE A 398 28.74 0.18 4.20
C PHE A 398 28.65 -0.61 2.89
N ASP A 399 29.03 -1.89 2.90
CA ASP A 399 29.02 -2.75 1.71
C ASP A 399 27.62 -2.90 1.10
N LYS A 400 26.58 -3.02 1.95
CA LYS A 400 25.18 -3.05 1.50
C LYS A 400 24.79 -1.74 0.81
N VAL A 401 25.06 -0.60 1.45
CA VAL A 401 24.69 0.72 0.91
C VAL A 401 25.44 1.00 -0.39
N GLN A 402 26.71 0.61 -0.52
CA GLN A 402 27.44 0.74 -1.77
C GLN A 402 26.79 -0.06 -2.91
N LYS A 403 26.39 -1.31 -2.66
CA LYS A 403 25.66 -2.13 -3.64
C LYS A 403 24.31 -1.50 -4.01
N ASP A 404 23.59 -0.97 -3.03
CA ASP A 404 22.29 -0.34 -3.26
C ASP A 404 22.43 1.00 -4.01
N LEU A 405 23.50 1.77 -3.80
CA LEU A 405 23.80 2.99 -4.58
C LEU A 405 24.15 2.67 -6.03
N VAL A 406 24.91 1.60 -6.29
CA VAL A 406 25.16 1.13 -7.66
C VAL A 406 23.84 0.81 -8.36
N ARG A 407 22.94 0.08 -7.69
CA ARG A 407 21.59 -0.21 -8.22
C ARG A 407 20.79 1.07 -8.47
N ALA A 408 20.83 2.02 -7.54
CA ALA A 408 20.14 3.30 -7.67
C ALA A 408 20.57 4.08 -8.91
N VAL A 409 21.88 4.17 -9.14
CA VAL A 409 22.45 4.83 -10.32
C VAL A 409 22.09 4.06 -11.59
N ASP A 410 22.21 2.73 -11.59
CA ASP A 410 21.87 1.89 -12.75
C ASP A 410 20.39 2.01 -13.13
N ASN A 411 19.48 2.06 -12.16
CA ASN A 411 18.05 2.29 -12.39
C ASN A 411 17.76 3.71 -12.89
N ALA A 412 18.40 4.74 -12.34
CA ALA A 412 18.26 6.11 -12.84
C ALA A 412 18.76 6.23 -14.29
N LEU A 413 19.87 5.57 -14.64
CA LEU A 413 20.39 5.50 -16.00
C LEU A 413 19.45 4.74 -16.94
N ALA A 414 18.81 3.66 -16.48
CA ALA A 414 17.81 2.94 -17.26
C ALA A 414 16.59 3.83 -17.57
N GLY A 415 16.10 4.57 -16.57
CA GLY A 415 15.04 5.58 -16.76
C GLY A 415 15.44 6.67 -17.75
N CYS A 416 16.66 7.23 -17.61
CA CYS A 416 17.21 8.19 -18.55
C CYS A 416 17.30 7.60 -19.98
N ARG A 417 17.80 6.38 -20.13
CA ARG A 417 17.87 5.69 -21.43
C ARG A 417 16.49 5.56 -22.07
N TYR A 418 15.47 5.16 -21.29
CA TYR A 418 14.10 5.10 -21.77
C TYR A 418 13.58 6.46 -22.23
N HIS A 419 13.74 7.51 -21.41
CA HIS A 419 13.21 8.83 -21.70
C HIS A 419 13.87 9.53 -22.89
N PHE A 420 15.16 9.33 -23.10
CA PHE A 420 15.94 10.09 -24.09
C PHE A 420 16.23 9.30 -25.38
N PHE A 421 16.37 7.97 -25.30
CA PHE A 421 16.93 7.18 -26.41
C PHE A 421 16.06 6.04 -26.91
N SER A 422 15.21 5.46 -26.06
CA SER A 422 14.41 4.30 -26.47
C SER A 422 13.43 4.66 -27.60
N PRO A 423 13.25 3.78 -28.61
CA PRO A 423 12.30 4.01 -29.70
C PRO A 423 10.86 4.26 -29.25
N ASP A 424 10.46 3.56 -28.19
CA ASP A 424 9.12 3.62 -27.59
C ASP A 424 9.02 4.66 -26.45
N GLY A 425 10.12 5.36 -26.16
CA GLY A 425 10.17 6.41 -25.15
C GLY A 425 9.77 7.79 -25.68
N PRO A 426 9.63 8.79 -24.79
CA PRO A 426 9.23 10.16 -25.15
C PRO A 426 10.28 10.94 -25.96
N LYS A 427 11.55 10.50 -25.99
CA LYS A 427 12.66 11.11 -26.76
C LYS A 427 12.90 12.57 -26.42
N TYR A 428 13.09 12.86 -25.14
CA TYR A 428 13.46 14.21 -24.69
C TYR A 428 14.79 14.66 -25.30
N GLU A 429 14.93 15.97 -25.57
CA GLU A 429 16.09 16.51 -26.26
C GLU A 429 17.28 16.82 -25.34
N GLN A 430 17.00 17.26 -24.11
CA GLN A 430 18.02 17.68 -23.14
C GLN A 430 17.57 17.43 -21.70
N ILE A 431 18.53 17.17 -20.81
CA ILE A 431 18.27 17.12 -19.37
C ILE A 431 17.96 18.52 -18.88
N SER A 432 16.83 18.67 -18.20
CA SER A 432 16.40 19.92 -17.58
C SER A 432 15.46 19.63 -16.42
N VAL A 433 15.12 20.63 -15.61
CA VAL A 433 14.08 20.48 -14.57
C VAL A 433 12.73 20.00 -15.14
N LYS A 434 12.42 20.29 -16.41
CA LYS A 434 11.19 19.81 -17.07
C LYS A 434 11.29 18.36 -17.55
N THR A 435 12.50 17.93 -17.87
CA THR A 435 12.85 16.61 -18.43
C THR A 435 14.05 16.07 -17.65
N PRO A 436 13.86 15.75 -16.37
CA PRO A 436 14.98 15.52 -15.46
C PRO A 436 15.70 14.21 -15.79
N PHE A 437 16.93 14.08 -15.28
CA PHE A 437 17.70 12.83 -15.39
C PHE A 437 16.90 11.63 -14.85
N VAL A 438 16.23 11.85 -13.71
CA VAL A 438 15.28 10.95 -13.08
C VAL A 438 14.16 11.79 -12.47
N GLY A 439 12.92 11.32 -12.51
CA GLY A 439 11.79 12.02 -11.86
C GLY A 439 11.94 12.05 -10.34
N ASN A 440 11.30 13.01 -9.68
CA ASN A 440 11.30 13.09 -8.22
C ASN A 440 10.55 11.91 -7.62
N TYR A 441 11.09 11.36 -6.53
CA TYR A 441 10.43 10.33 -5.72
C TYR A 441 9.72 10.92 -4.50
N PHE A 442 9.95 12.21 -4.20
CA PHE A 442 9.31 12.89 -3.08
C PHE A 442 8.66 14.20 -3.52
N ALA A 443 7.46 14.45 -3.00
CA ALA A 443 6.85 15.77 -2.97
C ALA A 443 7.49 16.58 -1.84
N TYR A 444 8.03 17.75 -2.16
CA TYR A 444 8.58 18.68 -1.17
C TYR A 444 7.52 19.69 -0.69
N PRO A 445 7.66 20.23 0.52
CA PRO A 445 6.81 21.32 1.00
C PRO A 445 6.81 22.48 -0.02
N ASN A 446 5.62 22.98 -0.37
CA ASN A 446 5.40 24.02 -1.38
C ASN A 446 5.92 23.71 -2.80
N GLY A 447 6.30 22.46 -3.08
CA GLY A 447 6.90 22.07 -4.37
C GLY A 447 8.29 22.66 -4.61
N GLU A 448 8.93 23.21 -3.58
CA GLU A 448 10.23 23.85 -3.70
C GLU A 448 11.36 22.83 -3.56
N PHE A 449 12.17 22.71 -4.60
CA PHE A 449 13.43 21.98 -4.48
C PHE A 449 14.34 22.65 -3.45
N ARG A 450 15.01 21.83 -2.66
CA ARG A 450 16.04 22.21 -1.70
C ARG A 450 17.34 21.49 -2.05
N HIS A 451 18.46 22.21 -1.96
CA HIS A 451 19.78 21.66 -2.27
C HIS A 451 20.13 20.51 -1.30
N PRO A 452 20.89 19.48 -1.70
CA PRO A 452 21.22 18.33 -0.83
C PRO A 452 21.73 18.72 0.56
N ASN A 453 22.69 19.64 0.64
CA ASN A 453 23.23 20.14 1.93
C ASN A 453 22.18 20.80 2.84
N GLU A 454 21.11 21.37 2.26
CA GLU A 454 19.99 21.94 3.00
C GLU A 454 19.06 20.84 3.48
N ILE A 455 18.72 19.88 2.60
CA ILE A 455 17.94 18.68 2.93
C ILE A 455 18.57 17.95 4.11
N GLU A 456 19.88 17.68 4.08
CA GLU A 456 20.59 16.98 5.15
C GLU A 456 20.42 17.65 6.53
N ARG A 457 20.30 18.98 6.57
CA ARG A 457 20.02 19.70 7.81
C ARG A 457 18.55 19.58 8.20
N LEU A 458 17.65 19.85 7.25
CA LEU A 458 16.21 19.89 7.50
C LEU A 458 15.65 18.54 7.96
N ILE A 459 16.10 17.42 7.41
CA ILE A 459 15.63 16.08 7.83
C ILE A 459 15.97 15.72 9.28
N ASP A 460 16.92 16.44 9.89
CA ASP A 460 17.36 16.25 11.27
C ASP A 460 16.76 17.29 12.22
N THR A 461 16.55 18.52 11.75
CA THR A 461 16.19 19.67 12.60
C THR A 461 14.78 20.21 12.41
N ASP A 462 14.10 19.92 11.31
CA ASP A 462 12.81 20.49 10.97
C ASP A 462 11.73 19.40 10.87
N GLU A 463 10.87 19.33 11.87
CA GLU A 463 9.77 18.37 11.92
C GLU A 463 8.69 18.67 10.88
N THR A 464 8.44 19.95 10.59
CA THR A 464 7.48 20.35 9.56
C THR A 464 7.99 19.91 8.19
N PHE A 465 9.26 20.14 7.88
CA PHE A 465 9.87 19.63 6.65
C PHE A 465 9.74 18.10 6.55
N GLN A 466 9.97 17.37 7.64
CA GLN A 466 9.83 15.91 7.65
C GLN A 466 8.39 15.44 7.40
N GLN A 467 7.40 16.11 7.99
CA GLN A 467 5.98 15.80 7.82
C GLN A 467 5.49 16.04 6.40
N TYR A 468 5.90 17.16 5.79
CA TYR A 468 5.42 17.59 4.48
C TYR A 468 6.31 17.17 3.31
N THR A 469 7.36 16.38 3.57
CA THR A 469 8.12 15.67 2.53
C THR A 469 7.58 14.26 2.40
N MET A 470 6.84 14.01 1.32
CA MET A 470 6.01 12.82 1.17
C MET A 470 6.43 11.98 -0.03
N ALA A 471 6.42 10.66 0.12
CA ALA A 471 6.82 9.73 -0.92
C ALA A 471 5.79 9.63 -2.05
N HIS A 472 6.26 9.70 -3.30
CA HIS A 472 5.42 9.48 -4.47
C HIS A 472 5.04 8.03 -4.65
N ASN A 473 3.84 7.80 -5.20
CA ASN A 473 3.41 6.46 -5.58
C ASN A 473 3.97 6.07 -6.96
N GLY A 474 3.81 4.80 -7.32
CA GLY A 474 4.31 4.26 -8.57
C GLY A 474 4.07 2.76 -8.67
N TRP A 475 4.85 2.11 -9.52
CA TRP A 475 4.88 0.66 -9.66
C TRP A 475 6.31 0.17 -9.90
N ILE A 476 6.54 -1.11 -9.64
CA ILE A 476 7.85 -1.75 -9.81
C ILE A 476 7.73 -2.83 -10.89
N VAL A 477 8.70 -2.88 -11.79
CA VAL A 477 8.74 -3.86 -12.88
C VAL A 477 8.93 -5.26 -12.30
N ASN A 478 8.05 -6.20 -12.66
CA ASN A 478 8.10 -7.62 -12.26
C ASN A 478 8.11 -7.89 -10.75
N ASP A 479 7.46 -7.03 -9.95
CA ASP A 479 7.38 -7.21 -8.49
C ASP A 479 6.08 -7.90 -8.04
N ASN A 480 6.06 -8.33 -6.77
CA ASN A 480 4.84 -8.77 -6.09
C ASN A 480 3.97 -7.56 -5.72
N PRO A 481 2.80 -7.35 -6.36
CA PRO A 481 1.96 -6.18 -6.12
C PRO A 481 1.33 -6.13 -4.72
N LEU A 482 1.27 -7.26 -4.01
CA LEU A 482 0.73 -7.34 -2.64
C LEU A 482 1.72 -6.81 -1.60
N ARG A 483 3.01 -6.70 -1.96
CA ARG A 483 4.04 -6.15 -1.09
C ARG A 483 3.96 -4.63 -1.12
N ASN A 484 3.93 -4.02 0.06
CA ASN A 484 3.97 -2.57 0.15
C ASN A 484 5.42 -2.06 0.08
N PHE A 485 5.83 -1.63 -1.12
CA PHE A 485 7.19 -1.17 -1.40
C PHE A 485 7.65 0.08 -0.62
N ALA A 486 6.76 0.75 0.11
CA ALA A 486 7.10 1.91 0.93
C ALA A 486 7.43 1.57 2.38
N GLU A 487 7.27 0.31 2.79
CA GLU A 487 7.60 -0.14 4.14
C GLU A 487 9.11 -0.25 4.38
N GLU A 488 9.49 -0.27 5.66
CA GLU A 488 10.87 -0.42 6.08
C GLU A 488 11.44 -1.79 5.64
N GLY A 489 12.69 -1.81 5.17
CA GLY A 489 13.38 -3.01 4.71
C GLY A 489 13.26 -3.29 3.21
N GLU A 490 12.32 -2.64 2.51
CA GLU A 490 12.15 -2.81 1.06
C GLU A 490 13.24 -2.08 0.26
N ASP A 491 13.70 -0.93 0.75
CA ASP A 491 14.69 -0.01 0.17
C ASP A 491 14.41 0.45 -1.28
N VAL A 492 13.20 0.23 -1.81
CA VAL A 492 12.82 0.51 -3.22
C VAL A 492 13.10 1.98 -3.59
N TYR A 493 12.76 2.92 -2.71
CA TYR A 493 13.00 4.34 -2.93
C TYR A 493 14.50 4.67 -2.99
N PHE A 494 15.29 4.06 -2.10
CA PHE A 494 16.74 4.27 -2.08
C PHE A 494 17.41 3.67 -3.32
N ARG A 495 17.00 2.46 -3.73
CA ARG A 495 17.51 1.76 -4.91
C ARG A 495 16.93 2.26 -6.23
N ARG A 496 16.01 3.23 -6.22
CA ARG A 496 15.34 3.78 -7.42
C ARG A 496 14.65 2.71 -8.29
N GLU A 497 14.11 1.68 -7.65
CA GLU A 497 13.42 0.57 -8.34
C GLU A 497 11.98 0.93 -8.76
N LEU A 498 11.41 1.98 -8.16
CA LEU A 498 10.07 2.47 -8.48
C LEU A 498 10.06 3.24 -9.80
N VAL A 499 9.14 2.89 -10.69
CA VAL A 499 8.66 3.77 -11.76
C VAL A 499 7.65 4.73 -11.12
N GLN A 500 8.18 5.87 -10.71
CA GLN A 500 7.51 6.88 -9.91
C GLN A 500 6.57 7.77 -10.73
N TRP A 501 5.45 8.15 -10.13
CA TRP A 501 4.52 9.14 -10.65
C TRP A 501 4.63 10.42 -9.81
N SER A 502 5.44 11.37 -10.28
CA SER A 502 5.80 12.58 -9.50
C SER A 502 4.65 13.58 -9.28
N ASP A 503 3.45 13.29 -9.76
CA ASP A 503 2.24 14.10 -9.54
C ASP A 503 1.34 13.57 -8.42
N ILE A 504 1.65 12.39 -7.86
CA ILE A 504 0.83 11.73 -6.86
C ILE A 504 1.65 11.17 -5.69
N VAL A 505 1.14 11.39 -4.48
CA VAL A 505 1.70 10.94 -3.20
C VAL A 505 1.04 9.64 -2.78
N LYS A 506 1.83 8.68 -2.30
CA LYS A 506 1.34 7.39 -1.79
C LYS A 506 0.65 7.56 -0.44
N LEU A 507 -0.58 7.05 -0.33
CA LEU A 507 -1.35 7.11 0.91
C LEU A 507 -1.01 5.95 1.84
N ARG A 508 -0.94 6.25 3.14
CA ARG A 508 -0.54 5.34 4.23
C ARG A 508 -1.75 5.05 5.13
N PHE A 509 -2.52 4.01 4.76
CA PHE A 509 -3.64 3.53 5.59
C PHE A 509 -3.18 2.80 6.85
N GLY A 510 -2.00 2.16 6.80
CA GLY A 510 -1.58 1.21 7.82
C GLY A 510 -2.29 -0.15 7.69
N THR A 511 -2.35 -0.86 8.80
CA THR A 511 -2.97 -2.18 8.94
C THR A 511 -4.38 -2.14 9.51
N CYS A 512 -4.73 -1.06 10.21
CA CYS A 512 -6.06 -0.82 10.77
C CYS A 512 -6.43 0.66 10.77
N TYR A 513 -7.66 0.97 11.22
CA TYR A 513 -8.18 2.34 11.26
C TYR A 513 -7.30 3.27 12.11
N GLU A 514 -6.84 2.78 13.26
CA GLU A 514 -6.06 3.52 14.25
C GLU A 514 -4.72 4.02 13.72
N ASP A 515 -4.17 3.38 12.68
CA ASP A 515 -2.90 3.76 12.09
C ASP A 515 -2.97 5.07 11.28
N SER A 516 -4.16 5.42 10.76
CA SER A 516 -4.38 6.63 9.94
C SER A 516 -5.86 7.11 9.91
N PRO A 517 -6.48 7.45 11.06
CA PRO A 517 -7.93 7.64 11.15
C PRO A 517 -8.52 8.64 10.14
N ALA A 518 -7.85 9.79 9.97
CA ALA A 518 -8.29 10.85 9.07
C ALA A 518 -8.35 10.38 7.61
N LEU A 519 -7.39 9.56 7.17
CA LEU A 519 -7.38 8.99 5.82
C LEU A 519 -8.53 7.99 5.62
N TRP A 520 -8.74 7.10 6.61
CA TRP A 520 -9.84 6.13 6.56
C TRP A 520 -11.21 6.81 6.46
N ASP A 521 -11.47 7.82 7.30
CA ASP A 521 -12.73 8.57 7.27
C ASP A 521 -12.89 9.37 5.98
N TYR A 522 -11.82 10.00 5.50
CA TYR A 522 -11.83 10.75 4.25
C TYR A 522 -12.17 9.85 3.04
N MET A 523 -11.55 8.67 2.96
CA MET A 523 -11.80 7.72 1.87
C MET A 523 -13.13 6.99 2.00
N LYS A 524 -13.61 6.76 3.22
CA LYS A 524 -14.97 6.27 3.47
C LYS A 524 -16.02 7.25 2.94
N GLU A 525 -15.84 8.55 3.18
CA GLU A 525 -16.76 9.57 2.67
C GLU A 525 -16.69 9.69 1.15
N TYR A 526 -15.49 9.62 0.57
CA TYR A 526 -15.31 9.56 -0.89
C TYR A 526 -16.06 8.35 -1.50
N THR A 527 -15.89 7.18 -0.90
CA THR A 527 -16.57 5.94 -1.31
C THR A 527 -18.08 6.08 -1.20
N ARG A 528 -18.56 6.70 -0.11
CA ARG A 528 -19.99 6.97 0.10
C ARG A 528 -20.54 7.84 -1.01
N LEU A 529 -19.88 8.95 -1.35
CA LEU A 529 -20.31 9.87 -2.42
C LEU A 529 -20.41 9.15 -3.76
N VAL A 530 -19.42 8.33 -4.12
CA VAL A 530 -19.44 7.52 -5.34
C VAL A 530 -20.58 6.49 -5.31
N ALA A 531 -20.70 5.73 -4.22
CA ALA A 531 -21.72 4.68 -4.08
C ALA A 531 -23.16 5.21 -4.06
N THR A 532 -23.39 6.45 -3.61
CA THR A 532 -24.72 7.09 -3.66
C THR A 532 -25.04 7.72 -5.01
N THR A 533 -24.05 7.93 -5.87
CA THR A 533 -24.19 8.63 -7.16
C THR A 533 -24.23 7.66 -8.34
N PHE A 534 -23.45 6.58 -8.29
CA PHE A 534 -23.26 5.63 -9.39
C PHE A 534 -23.82 4.24 -9.07
N HIS A 535 -24.03 3.43 -10.10
CA HIS A 535 -24.55 2.05 -9.98
C HIS A 535 -23.46 1.04 -9.59
N GLY A 536 -22.20 1.46 -9.64
CA GLY A 536 -21.03 0.65 -9.31
C GLY A 536 -19.75 1.47 -9.41
N CYS A 537 -18.62 0.81 -9.19
CA CYS A 537 -17.31 1.43 -9.28
C CYS A 537 -16.29 0.50 -9.96
N ARG A 538 -15.24 1.09 -10.51
CA ARG A 538 -14.00 0.41 -10.89
C ARG A 538 -12.95 0.77 -9.86
N LEU A 539 -12.35 -0.21 -9.19
CA LEU A 539 -11.27 0.08 -8.24
C LEU A 539 -9.94 0.11 -8.99
N ASP A 540 -9.32 1.28 -9.08
CA ASP A 540 -8.05 1.46 -9.77
C ASP A 540 -6.92 0.75 -9.03
N ASN A 541 -6.07 0.03 -9.78
CA ASN A 541 -4.92 -0.73 -9.26
C ASN A 541 -5.24 -1.56 -7.99
N CYS A 542 -6.41 -2.22 -7.99
CA CYS A 542 -6.91 -3.03 -6.86
C CYS A 542 -5.89 -4.04 -6.31
N HIS A 543 -5.04 -4.61 -7.17
CA HIS A 543 -4.00 -5.56 -6.78
C HIS A 543 -2.91 -4.97 -5.87
N SER A 544 -2.74 -3.64 -5.86
CA SER A 544 -1.83 -2.91 -4.98
C SER A 544 -2.54 -2.19 -3.84
N THR A 545 -3.86 -2.36 -3.72
CA THR A 545 -4.63 -1.91 -2.56
C THR A 545 -4.65 -3.02 -1.52
N PRO A 546 -4.20 -2.78 -0.28
CA PRO A 546 -4.25 -3.79 0.77
C PRO A 546 -5.66 -4.33 0.97
N LEU A 547 -5.81 -5.65 1.16
CA LEU A 547 -7.11 -6.30 1.30
C LEU A 547 -7.95 -5.68 2.43
N VAL A 548 -7.32 -5.35 3.57
CA VAL A 548 -8.00 -4.74 4.72
C VAL A 548 -8.58 -3.36 4.41
N VAL A 549 -7.94 -2.61 3.49
CA VAL A 549 -8.41 -1.28 3.06
C VAL A 549 -9.59 -1.42 2.10
N ALA A 550 -9.56 -2.42 1.22
CA ALA A 550 -10.63 -2.64 0.25
C ALA A 550 -11.89 -3.31 0.84
N GLN A 551 -11.74 -4.13 1.90
CA GLN A 551 -12.80 -4.94 2.51
C GLN A 551 -13.63 -4.21 3.54
#